data_AF-A0A7V6DD56-F1
#
_entry.id   AF-A0A7V6DD56-F1
#
_cell.length_a   1.000
_cell.length_b   1.000
_cell.length_c   1.000
_cell.angle_alpha   90.00
_cell.angle_beta   90.00
_cell.angle_gamma   90.00
#
_symmetry.space_group_name_H-M   'P 1'
#
loop_
_entity.id
_entity.type
_entity.pdbx_description
1 polymer ?
#
loop_
_entity_poly.entity_id
_entity_poly.type
_entity_poly.pdbx_seq_one_letter_code
_entity_poly.pdbx_strand_id
1 'polypeptide(L)'
;MADPIGFMKYTRETAPYRPVEERKRDWLEVHTHMEPSRLQRQAARCMDCGVPFCHLGCPLGNIIPDWNDLVYRNKWHEALRRLHATNNFPEFTGRLCPAPCETACVLGINQPAVTIKQIEEHIIEYGFEKGWIRPEPPERRT
;
A
#
# COMPACT_ATOMS: atom_id res chain seq x y z
N MET A 1 2.82 0.96 -15.99
CA MET A 1 2.48 -0.47 -15.95
C MET A 1 3.58 -1.22 -15.23
N ALA A 2 3.18 -1.90 -14.15
CA ALA A 2 4.00 -2.81 -13.38
C ALA A 2 4.47 -3.98 -14.26
N ASP A 3 5.36 -4.84 -13.75
CA ASP A 3 5.78 -6.05 -14.48
C ASP A 3 4.54 -6.88 -14.90
N PRO A 4 4.24 -7.02 -16.22
CA PRO A 4 3.02 -7.70 -16.68
C PRO A 4 2.91 -9.15 -16.23
N ILE A 5 4.04 -9.75 -15.82
CA ILE A 5 4.14 -11.12 -15.36
C ILE A 5 4.68 -11.22 -13.92
N GLY A 6 4.74 -10.11 -13.18
CA GLY A 6 5.32 -10.07 -11.83
C GLY A 6 4.59 -10.98 -10.84
N PHE A 7 3.27 -11.16 -11.00
CA PHE A 7 2.47 -12.09 -10.20
C PHE A 7 2.85 -13.56 -10.40
N MET A 8 3.51 -13.92 -11.51
CA MET A 8 4.04 -15.26 -11.76
C MET A 8 5.45 -15.46 -11.18
N LYS A 9 6.20 -14.37 -10.97
CA LYS A 9 7.60 -14.40 -10.51
C LYS A 9 7.75 -14.37 -8.99
N TYR A 10 6.89 -13.63 -8.32
CA TYR A 10 6.98 -13.40 -6.87
C TYR A 10 5.82 -14.05 -6.17
N THR A 11 6.02 -14.60 -4.98
CA THR A 11 4.94 -15.07 -4.11
C THR A 11 4.40 -13.93 -3.23
N ARG A 12 3.16 -14.07 -2.75
CA ARG A 12 2.58 -13.09 -1.81
C ARG A 12 3.31 -13.19 -0.49
N GLU A 13 3.79 -12.07 0.03
CA GLU A 13 4.48 -11.97 1.30
C GLU A 13 3.94 -10.77 2.07
N THR A 14 3.71 -10.95 3.38
CA THR A 14 3.33 -9.87 4.28
C THR A 14 4.39 -9.64 5.34
N ALA A 15 4.40 -8.45 5.95
CA ALA A 15 5.25 -8.17 7.09
C ALA A 15 4.95 -9.16 8.23
N PRO A 16 5.97 -9.84 8.78
CA PRO A 16 5.76 -10.70 9.93
C PRO A 16 5.38 -9.86 11.16
N TYR A 17 4.78 -10.51 12.14
CA TYR A 17 4.52 -9.89 13.44
C TYR A 17 5.74 -10.01 14.34
N ARG A 18 5.87 -9.07 15.27
CA ARG A 18 6.81 -9.18 16.38
C ARG A 18 6.53 -10.46 17.20
N PRO A 19 7.57 -11.10 17.77
CA PRO A 19 7.40 -12.28 18.60
C PRO A 19 6.38 -12.07 19.72
N VAL A 20 5.56 -13.12 19.97
CA VAL A 20 4.48 -13.06 20.96
C VAL A 20 4.98 -12.68 22.35
N GLU A 21 6.15 -13.20 22.74
CA GLU A 21 6.73 -12.98 24.07
C GLU A 21 7.27 -11.56 24.26
N GLU A 22 7.57 -10.84 23.18
CA GLU A 22 7.94 -9.43 23.21
C GLU A 22 6.70 -8.54 23.27
N ARG A 23 5.75 -8.73 22.33
CA ARG A 23 4.56 -7.87 22.20
C ARG A 23 3.54 -7.99 23.34
N LYS A 24 3.72 -8.95 24.26
CA LYS A 24 2.95 -9.04 25.51
C LYS A 24 3.45 -8.05 26.58
N ARG A 25 4.65 -7.49 26.43
CA ARG A 25 5.34 -6.68 27.44
C ARG A 25 5.32 -5.19 27.15
N ASP A 26 4.82 -4.78 25.99
CA ASP A 26 4.72 -3.39 25.55
C ASP A 26 3.47 -3.15 24.71
N TRP A 27 3.21 -1.89 24.37
CA TRP A 27 2.11 -1.46 23.50
C TRP A 27 2.61 -0.92 22.16
N LEU A 28 3.82 -1.31 21.75
CA LEU A 28 4.41 -0.87 20.50
C LEU A 28 3.76 -1.61 19.32
N GLU A 29 3.96 -1.09 18.11
CA GLU A 29 3.39 -1.66 16.89
C GLU A 29 3.74 -3.15 16.72
N VAL A 30 2.75 -3.95 16.37
CA VAL A 30 2.88 -5.42 16.25
C VAL A 30 3.45 -5.83 14.90
N HIS A 31 3.14 -5.07 13.85
CA HIS A 31 3.66 -5.29 12.51
C HIS A 31 5.13 -4.87 12.45
N THR A 32 5.94 -5.67 11.77
CA THR A 32 7.33 -5.29 11.51
C THR A 32 7.44 -4.54 10.18
N HIS A 33 8.50 -3.75 10.04
CA HIS A 33 8.76 -3.09 8.76
C HIS A 33 9.19 -4.12 7.70
N MET A 34 8.70 -3.95 6.47
CA MET A 34 9.14 -4.76 5.34
C MET A 34 10.14 -3.95 4.50
N GLU A 35 11.25 -4.60 4.14
CA GLU A 35 12.27 -3.99 3.28
C GLU A 35 11.66 -3.41 1.99
N PRO A 36 12.02 -2.18 1.57
CA PRO A 36 11.50 -1.54 0.37
C PRO A 36 11.59 -2.42 -0.89
N SER A 37 12.66 -3.21 -1.02
CA SER A 37 12.86 -4.13 -2.14
C SER A 37 11.82 -5.27 -2.19
N ARG A 38 11.34 -5.75 -1.03
CA ARG A 38 10.28 -6.76 -0.96
C ARG A 38 8.94 -6.16 -1.31
N LEU A 39 8.66 -4.93 -0.89
CA LEU A 39 7.44 -4.21 -1.26
C LEU A 39 7.37 -3.91 -2.75
N GLN A 40 8.49 -3.54 -3.38
CA GLN A 40 8.56 -3.39 -4.83
C GLN A 40 8.16 -4.68 -5.55
N ARG A 41 8.59 -5.86 -5.04
CA ARG A 41 8.15 -7.17 -5.57
C ARG A 41 6.67 -7.42 -5.34
N GLN A 42 6.13 -7.04 -4.19
CA GLN A 42 4.70 -7.19 -3.91
C GLN A 42 3.85 -6.26 -4.81
N ALA A 43 4.29 -5.02 -5.04
CA ALA A 43 3.66 -4.09 -5.96
C ALA A 43 3.73 -4.59 -7.42
N ALA A 44 4.83 -5.27 -7.80
CA ALA A 44 4.98 -5.91 -9.10
C ALA A 44 3.95 -7.04 -9.37
N ARG A 45 3.28 -7.57 -8.33
CA ARG A 45 2.20 -8.55 -8.50
C ARG A 45 0.92 -7.93 -9.07
N CYS A 46 0.81 -6.59 -9.12
CA CYS A 46 -0.33 -5.93 -9.73
C CYS A 46 -0.39 -6.25 -11.24
N MET A 47 -1.52 -6.79 -11.71
CA MET A 47 -1.71 -7.17 -13.11
C MET A 47 -2.06 -5.99 -14.04
N ASP A 48 -2.19 -4.78 -13.50
CA ASP A 48 -2.68 -3.59 -14.22
C ASP A 48 -4.00 -3.89 -14.98
N CYS A 49 -5.01 -4.37 -14.22
CA CYS A 49 -6.28 -4.81 -14.78
C CYS A 49 -6.95 -3.66 -15.52
N GLY A 50 -7.25 -3.82 -16.82
CA GLY A 50 -7.92 -2.78 -17.61
C GLY A 50 -9.25 -2.30 -17.01
N VAL A 51 -9.93 -3.18 -16.26
CA VAL A 51 -11.03 -2.82 -15.34
C VAL A 51 -10.59 -3.13 -13.91
N PRO A 52 -10.12 -2.13 -13.14
CA PRO A 52 -9.56 -2.34 -11.81
C PRO A 52 -10.66 -2.48 -10.75
N PHE A 53 -11.13 -3.71 -10.51
CA PHE A 53 -12.14 -4.01 -9.48
C PHE A 53 -11.71 -3.59 -8.07
N CYS A 54 -10.40 -3.52 -7.80
CA CYS A 54 -9.89 -3.01 -6.53
C CYS A 54 -10.27 -1.54 -6.27
N HIS A 55 -10.48 -0.71 -7.30
CA HIS A 55 -10.98 0.66 -7.14
C HIS A 55 -12.40 0.64 -6.59
N LEU A 56 -13.26 -0.21 -7.14
CA LEU A 56 -14.65 -0.38 -6.72
C LEU A 56 -14.75 -1.00 -5.32
N GLY A 57 -13.80 -1.89 -4.99
CA GLY A 57 -13.70 -2.48 -3.66
C GLY A 57 -13.23 -1.49 -2.59
N CYS A 58 -12.60 -0.37 -2.97
CA CYS A 58 -12.17 0.65 -2.02
C CYS A 58 -13.26 1.71 -1.85
N PRO A 59 -13.78 1.94 -0.63
CA PRO A 59 -14.80 2.98 -0.40
C PRO A 59 -14.35 4.40 -0.76
N LEU A 60 -13.04 4.65 -0.79
CA LEU A 60 -12.46 5.95 -1.18
C LEU A 60 -12.28 6.09 -2.69
N GLY A 61 -12.52 5.02 -3.47
CA GLY A 61 -12.20 5.00 -4.90
C GLY A 61 -10.70 5.17 -5.16
N ASN A 62 -9.84 4.64 -4.27
CA ASN A 62 -8.38 4.76 -4.40
C ASN A 62 -7.88 4.21 -5.74
N ILE A 63 -6.88 4.89 -6.30
CA ILE A 63 -6.38 4.62 -7.64
C ILE A 63 -5.15 3.71 -7.55
N ILE A 64 -5.43 2.48 -7.13
CA ILE A 64 -4.46 1.49 -6.61
C ILE A 64 -3.37 1.06 -7.60
N PRO A 65 -3.68 0.70 -8.87
CA PRO A 65 -2.67 0.32 -9.85
C PRO A 65 -1.62 1.41 -10.09
N ASP A 66 -2.02 2.69 -10.07
CA ASP A 66 -1.10 3.80 -10.35
C ASP A 66 0.00 3.90 -9.30
N TRP A 67 -0.35 3.93 -8.01
CA TRP A 67 0.67 4.01 -6.97
C TRP A 67 1.41 2.69 -6.78
N ASN A 68 0.82 1.53 -7.12
CA ASN A 68 1.56 0.26 -7.18
C ASN A 68 2.65 0.29 -8.27
N ASP A 69 2.34 0.80 -9.47
CA ASP A 69 3.32 0.96 -10.54
C ASP A 69 4.45 1.91 -10.13
N LEU A 70 4.10 3.01 -9.46
CA LEU A 70 5.09 3.97 -8.97
C LEU A 70 5.99 3.35 -7.90
N VAL A 71 5.42 2.60 -6.95
CA VAL A 71 6.21 1.84 -5.95
C VAL A 71 7.15 0.86 -6.64
N TYR A 72 6.66 0.04 -7.56
CA TYR A 72 7.48 -0.91 -8.32
C TYR A 72 8.66 -0.22 -9.04
N ARG A 73 8.44 0.98 -9.59
CA ARG A 73 9.47 1.80 -10.26
C ARG A 73 10.35 2.60 -9.31
N ASN A 74 10.26 2.35 -8.00
CA ASN A 74 10.99 3.06 -6.95
C ASN A 74 10.72 4.58 -6.93
N LYS A 75 9.52 5.00 -7.36
CA LYS A 75 9.03 6.39 -7.43
C LYS A 75 8.14 6.73 -6.23
N TRP A 76 8.72 6.64 -5.03
CA TRP A 76 7.98 6.72 -3.76
C TRP A 76 7.31 8.07 -3.53
N HIS A 77 7.96 9.18 -3.90
CA HIS A 77 7.38 10.52 -3.71
C HIS A 77 6.17 10.74 -4.63
N GLU A 78 6.24 10.29 -5.89
CA GLU A 78 5.08 10.31 -6.78
C GLU A 78 3.98 9.37 -6.32
N ALA A 79 4.33 8.17 -5.82
CA ALA A 79 3.37 7.22 -5.26
C ALA A 79 2.59 7.85 -4.09
N LEU A 80 3.30 8.55 -3.20
CA LEU A 80 2.70 9.26 -2.06
C LEU A 80 1.72 10.35 -2.52
N ARG A 81 2.14 11.21 -3.44
CA ARG A 81 1.24 12.22 -4.03
C ARG A 81 0.01 11.58 -4.67
N ARG A 82 0.21 10.45 -5.35
CA ARG A 82 -0.88 9.72 -6.03
C ARG A 82 -1.86 9.12 -5.03
N LEU A 83 -1.38 8.59 -3.91
CA LEU A 83 -2.17 8.07 -2.81
C LEU A 83 -2.99 9.18 -2.13
N HIS A 84 -2.35 10.33 -1.84
CA HIS A 84 -3.03 11.48 -1.25
C HIS A 84 -4.06 12.16 -2.17
N ALA A 85 -4.05 11.86 -3.47
CA ALA A 85 -5.06 12.39 -4.39
C ALA A 85 -6.48 11.89 -4.07
N THR A 86 -6.62 10.76 -3.35
CA THR A 86 -7.91 10.18 -2.97
C THR A 86 -8.02 9.84 -1.49
N ASN A 87 -6.90 9.76 -0.76
CA ASN A 87 -6.89 9.42 0.66
C ASN A 87 -6.15 10.46 1.51
N ASN A 88 -6.87 11.11 2.41
CA ASN A 88 -6.30 12.09 3.33
C ASN A 88 -5.52 11.45 4.49
N PHE A 89 -5.81 10.20 4.83
CA PHE A 89 -5.28 9.52 6.02
C PHE A 89 -4.77 8.09 5.75
N PRO A 90 -3.83 7.92 4.81
CA PRO A 90 -3.25 6.60 4.50
C PRO A 90 -2.58 5.92 5.70
N GLU A 91 -2.13 6.66 6.70
CA GLU A 91 -1.53 6.15 7.94
C GLU A 91 -2.53 5.34 8.79
N PHE A 92 -3.82 5.68 8.72
CA PHE A 92 -4.88 4.97 9.43
C PHE A 92 -5.46 3.85 8.57
N THR A 93 -5.76 4.11 7.30
CA THR A 93 -6.33 3.11 6.40
C THR A 93 -5.34 1.97 6.14
N GLY A 94 -4.06 2.28 5.93
CA GLY A 94 -3.00 1.27 5.77
C GLY A 94 -2.88 0.34 6.97
N ARG A 95 -3.26 0.78 8.18
CA ARG A 95 -3.20 -0.02 9.42
C ARG A 95 -4.50 -0.73 9.76
N LEU A 96 -5.63 -0.03 9.70
CA LEU A 96 -6.90 -0.48 10.27
C LEU A 96 -7.92 -0.99 9.24
N CYS A 97 -7.76 -0.64 7.96
CA CYS A 97 -8.71 -1.05 6.93
C CYS A 97 -8.78 -2.59 6.85
N PRO A 98 -9.98 -3.21 6.74
CA PRO A 98 -10.10 -4.64 6.51
C PRO A 98 -9.73 -5.07 5.08
N ALA A 99 -9.19 -4.15 4.27
CA ALA A 99 -8.70 -4.37 2.90
C ALA A 99 -9.74 -4.97 1.93
N PRO A 100 -10.95 -4.39 1.79
CA PRO A 100 -11.95 -4.87 0.82
C PRO A 100 -11.43 -4.79 -0.64
N CYS A 101 -10.49 -3.91 -0.92
CA CYS A 101 -9.78 -3.82 -2.19
C CYS A 101 -8.93 -5.06 -2.51
N GLU A 102 -8.39 -5.77 -1.50
CA GLU A 102 -7.68 -7.04 -1.68
C GLU A 102 -8.66 -8.17 -1.98
N THR A 103 -9.82 -8.19 -1.32
CA THR A 103 -10.90 -9.14 -1.61
C THR A 103 -11.45 -8.96 -3.03
N ALA A 104 -11.55 -7.71 -3.50
CA ALA A 104 -11.98 -7.39 -4.87
C ALA A 104 -10.87 -7.54 -5.92
N CYS A 105 -9.64 -7.90 -5.53
CA CYS A 105 -8.53 -8.02 -6.47
C CYS A 105 -8.75 -9.18 -7.44
N VAL A 106 -8.69 -8.93 -8.75
CA VAL A 106 -8.88 -9.97 -9.79
C VAL A 106 -7.88 -11.12 -9.63
N LEU A 107 -6.64 -10.83 -9.21
CA LEU A 107 -5.65 -11.87 -8.95
C LEU A 107 -6.13 -12.86 -7.89
N GLY A 108 -6.89 -12.36 -6.91
CA GLY A 108 -7.54 -13.09 -5.81
C GLY A 108 -8.45 -14.24 -6.25
N ILE A 109 -8.89 -14.28 -7.51
CA ILE A 109 -9.70 -15.37 -8.05
C ILE A 109 -8.89 -16.66 -8.18
N ASN A 110 -7.62 -16.57 -8.58
CA ASN A 110 -6.79 -17.75 -8.89
C ASN A 110 -5.54 -17.86 -8.00
N GLN A 111 -5.09 -16.77 -7.41
CA GLN A 111 -3.86 -16.70 -6.60
C GLN A 111 -4.05 -15.69 -5.46
N PRO A 112 -3.17 -15.68 -4.44
CA PRO A 112 -3.26 -14.68 -3.39
C PRO A 112 -3.22 -13.25 -3.94
N ALA A 113 -4.11 -12.38 -3.47
CA ALA A 113 -4.21 -10.99 -3.91
C ALA A 113 -2.93 -10.18 -3.69
N VAL A 114 -2.83 -9.04 -4.36
CA VAL A 114 -1.78 -8.03 -4.10
C VAL A 114 -1.94 -7.51 -2.67
N THR A 115 -0.84 -7.27 -1.94
CA THR A 115 -0.85 -6.71 -0.57
C THR A 115 -1.09 -5.20 -0.56
N ILE A 116 -2.20 -4.77 -1.15
CA ILE A 116 -2.59 -3.37 -1.37
C ILE A 116 -2.50 -2.56 -0.08
N LYS A 117 -3.08 -3.07 1.02
CA LYS A 117 -3.10 -2.37 2.31
C LYS A 117 -1.69 -2.13 2.85
N GLN A 118 -0.81 -3.13 2.73
CA GLN A 118 0.55 -3.03 3.25
C GLN A 118 1.41 -2.09 2.39
N ILE A 119 1.18 -2.05 1.08
CA ILE A 119 1.87 -1.11 0.19
C ILE A 119 1.42 0.33 0.50
N GLU A 120 0.11 0.55 0.71
CA GLU A 120 -0.44 1.83 1.16
C GLU A 120 0.21 2.30 2.46
N GLU A 121 0.28 1.44 3.47
CA GLU A 121 0.95 1.69 4.75
C GLU A 121 2.42 2.08 4.55
N HIS A 122 3.17 1.36 3.70
CA HIS A 122 4.58 1.68 3.49
C HIS A 122 4.81 2.96 2.71
N ILE A 123 3.94 3.33 1.77
CA ILE A 123 4.06 4.60 1.05
C ILE A 123 4.00 5.77 2.04
N ILE A 124 3.05 5.76 2.98
CA ILE A 124 2.90 6.84 3.96
C ILE A 124 4.01 6.84 5.01
N GLU A 125 4.43 5.68 5.51
CA GLU A 125 5.56 5.58 6.45
C GLU A 125 6.85 6.12 5.82
N TYR A 126 7.12 5.76 4.56
CA TYR A 126 8.26 6.29 3.82
C TYR A 126 8.16 7.81 3.65
N GLY A 127 6.95 8.33 3.41
CA GLY A 127 6.68 9.77 3.36
C GLY A 127 7.01 10.50 4.66
N PHE A 128 6.64 9.92 5.80
CA PHE A 128 7.00 10.46 7.11
C PHE A 128 8.52 10.38 7.36
N GLU A 129 9.15 9.24 7.09
CA GLU A 129 10.60 9.05 7.27
C GLU A 129 11.42 10.06 6.46
N LYS A 130 10.99 10.37 5.24
CA LYS A 130 11.67 11.35 4.36
C LYS A 130 11.26 12.81 4.61
N GLY A 131 10.34 13.07 5.55
CA GLY A 131 9.86 14.41 5.86
C GLY A 131 9.08 15.08 4.71
N TRP A 132 8.43 14.26 3.87
CA TRP A 132 7.59 14.70 2.76
C TRP A 132 6.18 15.08 3.20
N ILE A 133 5.70 14.48 4.30
CA ILE A 133 4.41 14.86 4.89
C ILE A 133 4.56 16.20 5.59
N ARG A 134 3.89 17.21 5.04
CA ARG A 134 3.90 18.58 5.56
C ARG A 134 2.48 19.13 5.54
N PRO A 135 2.12 20.01 6.48
CA PRO A 135 0.86 20.72 6.42
C PRO A 135 0.74 21.52 5.12
N GLU A 136 -0.41 21.46 4.48
CA GLU A 136 -0.80 22.33 3.36
C GLU A 136 -1.83 23.34 3.87
N PRO A 137 -1.41 24.41 4.58
CA PRO A 137 -2.35 25.40 5.09
C PRO A 137 -3.02 26.13 3.91
N PRO A 138 -4.32 26.46 4.01
CA PRO A 138 -4.99 27.22 2.97
C PRO A 138 -4.38 28.62 2.88
N GLU A 139 -4.31 29.17 1.66
CA GLU A 139 -3.81 30.54 1.41
C GLU A 139 -4.62 31.59 2.16
N ARG A 140 -5.92 31.34 2.34
CA ARG A 140 -6.84 32.19 3.10
C ARG A 140 -7.69 31.35 4.05
N ARG A 141 -7.62 31.66 5.34
CA ARG A 141 -8.54 31.14 6.36
C ARG A 141 -9.82 31.98 6.34
N THR A 142 -10.98 31.33 6.28
CA THR A 142 -12.31 31.96 6.45
C THR A 142 -12.68 32.04 7.90
#